data_AF-A0A812T191-F1
#
_entry.id   AF-A0A812T191-F1
#
_cell.length_a   1.000
_cell.length_b   1.000
_cell.length_c   1.000
_cell.angle_alpha   90.00
_cell.angle_beta   90.00
_cell.angle_gamma   90.00
#
_symmetry.space_group_name_H-M   'P 1'
#
loop_
_entity.id
_entity.type
_entity.pdbx_description
1 polymer ?
#
loop_
_entity_poly.entity_id
_entity_poly.type
_entity_poly.pdbx_seq_one_letter_code
_entity_poly.pdbx_strand_id
1 'polypeptide(L)'
;MDSMAADNEDLEGMVAPTDLSPDELKAEEARRRNSLAATLDEKGISAVFDPGSSGNGGASPKPQFDVTTVPGSEMKQFLLNPAPKSAGMIECRIIREKGGLSKLFPKYILETDGGVFLMAAKKQKNNKTSKYVVTMSKTDDTGKDEEAYL
;
A
#
# COMPACT_ATOMS: atom_id res chain seq x y z
N MET A 1 -47.97 4.19 -36.88
CA MET A 1 -46.62 3.60 -36.74
C MET A 1 -45.79 4.59 -35.95
N ASP A 2 -45.65 4.39 -34.65
CA ASP A 2 -44.61 5.05 -33.84
C ASP A 2 -44.19 4.03 -32.79
N SER A 3 -43.10 3.33 -33.06
CA SER A 3 -42.49 2.34 -32.17
C SER A 3 -41.29 3.02 -31.52
N MET A 4 -41.41 3.35 -30.23
CA MET A 4 -40.29 3.80 -29.41
C MET A 4 -39.25 2.68 -29.29
N ALA A 5 -38.05 2.94 -29.79
CA ALA A 5 -36.87 2.14 -29.50
C ALA A 5 -36.47 2.40 -28.04
N ALA A 6 -36.30 1.33 -27.27
CA ALA A 6 -35.59 1.38 -26.01
C ALA A 6 -34.13 1.04 -26.31
N ASP A 7 -33.27 2.06 -26.32
CA ASP A 7 -31.83 1.91 -26.27
C ASP A 7 -31.45 1.26 -24.92
N ASN A 8 -30.80 0.11 -24.98
CA ASN A 8 -30.30 -0.61 -23.80
C ASN A 8 -28.79 -0.87 -23.98
N GLU A 9 -28.00 0.20 -23.84
CA GLU A 9 -26.52 0.16 -23.85
C GLU A 9 -25.97 -0.01 -22.43
N ASP A 10 -26.21 -1.16 -21.81
CA ASP A 10 -25.72 -1.47 -20.45
C ASP A 10 -25.08 -2.87 -20.37
N LEU A 11 -24.18 -3.20 -21.31
CA LEU A 11 -23.45 -4.48 -21.27
C LEU A 11 -22.03 -4.46 -21.85
N GLU A 12 -21.31 -3.34 -21.81
CA GLU A 12 -19.89 -3.24 -22.22
C GLU A 12 -18.92 -3.42 -21.02
N GLY A 13 -19.26 -4.32 -20.08
CA GLY A 13 -18.44 -4.55 -18.87
C GLY A 13 -18.22 -6.00 -18.47
N MET A 14 -18.87 -6.95 -19.14
CA MET A 14 -18.76 -8.39 -18.82
C MET A 14 -17.90 -9.08 -19.88
N VAL A 15 -16.60 -9.20 -19.63
CA VAL A 15 -15.74 -10.10 -20.41
C VAL A 15 -16.21 -11.53 -20.15
N ALA A 16 -16.93 -12.10 -21.11
CA ALA A 16 -17.29 -13.51 -21.09
C ALA A 16 -16.02 -14.38 -20.98
N PRO A 17 -16.05 -15.54 -20.29
CA PRO A 17 -14.97 -16.51 -20.37
C PRO A 17 -14.89 -16.95 -21.83
N THR A 18 -13.89 -16.46 -22.56
CA THR A 18 -13.56 -16.98 -23.88
C THR A 18 -12.99 -18.38 -23.69
N ASP A 19 -13.52 -19.37 -24.42
CA ASP A 19 -13.00 -20.75 -24.52
C ASP A 19 -11.63 -20.78 -25.23
N LEU A 20 -10.68 -20.02 -24.70
CA LEU A 20 -9.29 -20.04 -25.13
C LEU A 20 -8.63 -21.30 -24.59
N SER A 21 -7.85 -21.96 -25.43
CA SER A 21 -7.02 -23.05 -24.97
C SER A 21 -6.07 -22.57 -23.85
N PRO A 22 -5.63 -23.47 -22.95
CA PRO A 22 -4.69 -23.11 -21.89
C PRO A 22 -3.41 -22.41 -22.41
N ASP A 23 -2.99 -22.73 -23.62
CA ASP A 23 -1.82 -22.13 -24.26
C ASP A 23 -2.09 -20.69 -24.73
N GLU A 24 -3.27 -20.41 -25.25
CA GLU A 24 -3.68 -19.05 -25.65
C GLU A 24 -3.86 -18.14 -24.43
N LEU A 25 -4.42 -18.66 -23.34
CA LEU A 25 -4.55 -17.90 -22.09
C LEU A 25 -3.17 -17.52 -21.52
N LYS A 26 -2.22 -18.46 -21.56
CA LYS A 26 -0.84 -18.22 -21.13
C LYS A 26 -0.13 -17.20 -22.03
N ALA A 27 -0.36 -17.25 -23.34
CA ALA A 27 0.19 -16.30 -24.29
C ALA A 27 -0.39 -14.89 -24.09
N GLU A 28 -1.70 -14.80 -23.85
CA GLU A 28 -2.38 -13.54 -23.57
C GLU A 28 -1.95 -12.93 -22.23
N GLU A 29 -1.81 -13.76 -21.20
CA GLU A 29 -1.27 -13.32 -19.90
C GLU A 29 0.20 -12.87 -20.02
N ALA A 30 1.00 -13.54 -20.85
CA ALA A 30 2.37 -13.10 -21.15
C ALA A 30 2.40 -11.76 -21.89
N ARG A 31 1.49 -11.52 -22.84
CA ARG A 31 1.33 -10.23 -23.50
C ARG A 31 0.93 -9.13 -22.53
N ARG A 32 -0.05 -9.39 -21.66
CA ARG A 32 -0.48 -8.46 -20.59
C ARG A 32 0.66 -8.13 -19.63
N ARG A 33 1.44 -9.14 -19.23
CA ARG A 33 2.59 -8.95 -18.34
C ARG A 33 3.68 -8.12 -19.00
N ASN A 34 3.94 -8.33 -20.29
CA ASN A 34 4.94 -7.57 -21.04
C ASN A 34 4.49 -6.13 -21.31
N SER A 35 3.20 -5.90 -21.62
CA SER A 35 2.68 -4.54 -21.77
C SER A 35 2.73 -3.79 -20.44
N LEU A 36 2.36 -4.44 -19.33
CA LEU A 36 2.49 -3.86 -18.00
C LEU A 36 3.95 -3.51 -17.68
N ALA A 37 4.90 -4.41 -17.96
CA ALA A 37 6.32 -4.15 -17.75
C ALA A 37 6.81 -2.92 -18.54
N ALA A 38 6.43 -2.78 -19.81
CA ALA A 38 6.77 -1.62 -20.63
C ALA A 38 6.18 -0.31 -20.06
N THR A 39 4.91 -0.34 -19.59
CA THR A 39 4.29 0.85 -19.00
C THR A 39 4.90 1.26 -17.65
N LEU A 40 5.44 0.29 -16.90
CA LEU A 40 6.14 0.56 -15.65
C LEU A 40 7.53 1.16 -15.91
N ASP A 41 8.23 0.65 -16.92
CA ASP A 41 9.54 1.17 -17.35
C ASP A 41 9.43 2.60 -17.89
N GLU A 42 8.42 2.90 -18.72
CA GLU A 42 8.13 4.27 -19.19
C GLU A 42 7.89 5.24 -18.03
N LYS A 43 7.30 4.76 -16.94
CA LYS A 43 7.05 5.53 -15.72
C LYS A 43 8.26 5.58 -14.78
N GLY A 44 9.37 4.95 -15.15
CA GLY A 44 10.58 4.86 -14.33
C GLY A 44 10.43 4.00 -13.08
N ILE A 45 9.46 3.07 -13.06
CA ILE A 45 9.16 2.21 -11.92
C ILE A 45 9.83 0.84 -12.14
N SER A 46 10.95 0.57 -11.44
CA SER A 46 11.59 -0.74 -11.46
C SER A 46 10.87 -1.72 -10.52
N ALA A 47 10.71 -2.97 -10.96
CA ALA A 47 10.14 -4.04 -10.13
C ALA A 47 11.11 -4.53 -9.03
N VAL A 48 12.40 -4.24 -9.19
CA VAL A 48 13.47 -4.58 -8.24
C VAL A 48 14.07 -3.29 -7.73
N PHE A 49 14.06 -3.11 -6.41
CA PHE A 49 14.74 -2.01 -5.73
C PHE A 49 16.19 -2.41 -5.48
N ASP A 50 17.13 -1.68 -6.07
CA ASP A 50 18.57 -1.80 -5.79
C ASP A 50 19.07 -0.48 -5.18
N PRO A 51 19.36 -0.44 -3.86
CA PRO A 51 19.86 0.77 -3.21
C PRO A 51 21.27 1.19 -3.67
N GLY A 52 22.00 0.32 -4.39
CA GLY A 52 23.36 0.56 -4.86
C GLY A 52 23.46 1.06 -6.31
N SER A 53 22.41 0.93 -7.12
CA SER A 53 22.42 1.31 -8.55
C SER A 53 22.11 2.80 -8.78
N SER A 54 22.48 3.65 -7.82
CA SER A 54 22.61 5.08 -8.08
C SER A 54 23.85 5.27 -8.93
N GLY A 55 23.70 5.17 -10.24
CA GLY A 55 24.76 5.37 -11.21
C GLY A 55 25.57 6.63 -10.92
N ASN A 56 26.88 6.54 -11.20
CA ASN A 56 27.84 7.64 -11.17
C ASN A 56 27.48 8.72 -12.22
N GLY A 57 26.40 9.46 -11.99
CA GLY A 57 25.90 10.47 -12.90
C GLY A 57 24.85 11.34 -12.25
N GLY A 58 25.27 12.48 -11.71
CA GLY A 58 24.42 13.61 -11.32
C GLY A 58 23.39 13.30 -10.24
N ALA A 59 23.61 13.81 -9.02
CA ALA A 59 22.59 13.88 -7.99
C ALA A 59 21.41 14.73 -8.47
N SER A 60 20.48 14.11 -9.19
CA SER A 60 19.13 14.63 -9.37
C SER A 60 18.56 14.76 -7.95
N PRO A 61 18.02 15.93 -7.55
CA PRO A 61 17.44 16.07 -6.24
C PRO A 61 16.31 15.05 -6.14
N LYS A 62 16.53 13.99 -5.37
CA LYS A 62 15.49 13.01 -5.09
C LYS A 62 14.35 13.80 -4.46
N PRO A 63 13.10 13.68 -4.93
CA PRO A 63 11.96 14.21 -4.19
C PRO A 63 12.04 13.62 -2.78
N GLN A 64 12.34 14.49 -1.82
CA GLN A 64 12.57 14.10 -0.43
C GLN A 64 11.38 14.62 0.36
N PHE A 65 10.42 13.74 0.62
CA PHE A 65 9.34 14.05 1.54
C PHE A 65 9.79 13.83 2.96
N ASP A 66 9.82 14.92 3.70
CA ASP A 66 10.08 14.87 5.13
C ASP A 66 8.74 14.69 5.86
N VAL A 67 8.48 13.46 6.32
CA VAL A 67 7.28 13.12 7.09
C VAL A 67 7.19 13.94 8.40
N THR A 68 8.31 14.47 8.91
CA THR A 68 8.30 15.35 10.11
C THR A 68 7.54 16.66 9.88
N THR A 69 7.36 17.05 8.61
CA THR A 69 6.61 18.25 8.24
C THR A 69 5.10 18.04 8.24
N VAL A 70 4.63 16.79 8.32
CA VAL A 70 3.20 16.46 8.36
C VAL A 70 2.63 16.79 9.74
N PRO A 71 1.66 17.72 9.85
CA PRO A 71 1.02 18.02 11.11
C PRO A 71 0.35 16.77 11.71
N GLY A 72 0.35 16.66 13.04
CA GLY A 72 -0.29 15.52 13.72
C GLY A 72 -1.78 15.35 13.38
N SER A 73 -2.49 16.45 13.11
CA SER A 73 -3.89 16.44 12.64
C SER A 73 -4.07 15.85 11.25
N GLU A 74 -3.06 15.94 10.39
CA GLU A 74 -3.08 15.46 9.00
C GLU A 74 -2.47 14.06 8.85
N MET A 75 -1.74 13.60 9.87
CA MET A 75 -1.06 12.30 9.87
C MET A 75 -2.03 11.14 9.58
N LYS A 76 -3.28 11.20 10.06
CA LYS A 76 -4.29 10.17 9.78
C LYS A 76 -4.60 10.08 8.29
N GLN A 77 -4.82 11.22 7.66
CA GLN A 77 -5.08 11.29 6.22
C GLN A 77 -3.86 10.88 5.41
N PHE A 78 -2.66 11.27 5.85
CA PHE A 78 -1.41 10.85 5.23
C PHE A 78 -1.26 9.32 5.19
N LEU A 79 -1.56 8.63 6.30
CA LEU A 79 -1.43 7.17 6.38
C LEU A 79 -2.49 6.41 5.57
N LEU A 80 -3.66 7.02 5.34
CA LEU A 80 -4.76 6.42 4.59
C LEU A 80 -4.69 6.73 3.09
N ASN A 81 -4.01 7.81 2.70
CA ASN A 81 -3.87 8.22 1.33
C ASN A 81 -2.66 7.58 0.64
N PRO A 82 -2.71 7.39 -0.68
CA PRO A 82 -1.54 7.00 -1.46
C PRO A 82 -0.38 7.99 -1.27
N ALA A 83 0.85 7.48 -1.34
CA ALA A 83 2.05 8.33 -1.27
C ALA A 83 2.01 9.42 -2.36
N PRO A 84 2.25 10.70 -2.01
CA PRO A 84 2.28 11.78 -3.00
C PRO A 84 3.36 11.52 -4.06
N LYS A 85 3.08 11.78 -5.33
CA LYS A 85 4.08 11.61 -6.40
C LYS A 85 5.30 12.53 -6.22
N SER A 86 5.07 13.71 -5.63
CA SER A 86 6.12 14.67 -5.27
C SER A 86 6.97 14.22 -4.08
N ALA A 87 6.55 13.19 -3.35
CA ALA A 87 7.22 12.73 -2.14
C ALA A 87 8.38 11.77 -2.40
N GLY A 88 8.45 11.19 -3.60
CA GLY A 88 9.39 10.12 -3.89
C GLY A 88 9.08 8.87 -3.07
N MET A 89 10.13 8.18 -2.64
CA MET A 89 10.02 6.97 -1.81
C MET A 89 10.07 7.35 -0.33
N ILE A 90 9.08 6.88 0.44
CA ILE A 90 9.05 7.08 1.89
C ILE A 90 9.69 5.87 2.54
N GLU A 91 10.85 6.07 3.17
CA GLU A 91 11.58 5.01 3.87
C GLU A 91 11.05 4.85 5.30
N CYS A 92 10.62 3.63 5.62
CA CYS A 92 10.05 3.27 6.91
C CYS A 92 10.73 2.03 7.50
N ARG A 93 10.65 1.90 8.82
CA ARG A 93 11.15 0.77 9.60
C ARG A 93 10.02 0.15 10.41
N ILE A 94 9.93 -1.19 10.35
CA ILE A 94 9.02 -1.97 11.19
C ILE A 94 9.81 -2.55 12.36
N ILE A 95 9.44 -2.16 13.58
CA ILE A 95 10.00 -2.67 14.82
C ILE A 95 9.04 -3.70 15.42
N ARG A 96 9.58 -4.85 15.82
CA ARG A 96 8.84 -5.89 16.54
C ARG A 96 9.20 -5.89 18.03
N GLU A 97 8.30 -5.39 18.85
CA GLU A 97 8.42 -5.46 20.30
C GLU A 97 7.87 -6.80 20.83
N LYS A 98 8.76 -7.63 21.35
CA LYS A 98 8.44 -8.97 21.89
C LYS A 98 8.77 -9.13 23.38
N GLY A 99 8.75 -8.03 24.14
CA GLY A 99 9.12 -8.00 25.56
C GLY A 99 8.00 -8.42 26.53
N GLY A 100 8.38 -8.94 27.69
CA GLY A 100 7.49 -9.21 28.83
C GLY A 100 6.25 -10.03 28.49
N LEU A 101 5.07 -9.54 28.90
CA LEU A 101 3.77 -10.17 28.64
C LEU A 101 3.36 -10.15 27.15
N SER A 102 4.03 -9.35 26.31
CA SER A 102 3.76 -9.26 24.86
C SER A 102 4.45 -10.37 24.05
N LYS A 103 5.05 -11.37 24.70
CA LYS A 103 5.76 -12.48 24.03
C LYS A 103 4.84 -13.35 23.15
N LEU A 104 3.57 -13.54 23.55
CA LEU A 104 2.59 -14.32 22.77
C LEU A 104 2.02 -13.52 21.58
N PHE A 105 1.83 -12.21 21.76
CA PHE A 105 1.25 -11.32 20.76
C PHE A 105 2.11 -10.05 20.66
N PRO A 106 3.19 -10.11 19.84
CA PRO A 106 4.09 -8.99 19.65
C PRO A 106 3.36 -7.73 19.19
N LYS A 107 3.87 -6.58 19.60
CA LYS A 107 3.47 -5.29 19.06
C LYS A 107 4.40 -4.93 17.90
N TYR A 108 3.82 -4.44 16.81
CA TYR A 108 4.57 -3.92 15.68
C TYR A 108 4.45 -2.40 15.68
N ILE A 109 5.55 -1.71 15.43
CA ILE A 109 5.62 -0.27 15.33
C ILE A 109 6.17 0.07 13.95
N LEU A 110 5.52 1.00 13.26
CA LEU A 110 6.00 1.60 12.03
C LEU A 110 6.55 2.99 12.36
N GLU A 111 7.81 3.23 12.02
CA GLU A 111 8.45 4.54 12.12
C GLU A 111 9.10 4.91 10.79
N THR A 112 9.36 6.20 10.55
CA THR A 112 10.25 6.63 9.46
C THR A 112 11.69 6.20 9.76
N ASP A 113 12.57 6.19 8.77
CA ASP A 113 13.99 5.90 9.04
C ASP A 113 14.62 6.86 10.08
N GLY A 114 14.16 8.13 10.10
CA GLY A 114 14.53 9.14 11.10
C GLY A 114 13.90 8.97 12.49
N GLY A 115 13.15 7.89 12.75
CA GLY A 115 12.57 7.58 14.07
C GLY A 115 11.26 8.29 14.41
N VAL A 116 10.57 8.90 13.45
CA VAL A 116 9.23 9.45 13.66
C VAL A 116 8.21 8.32 13.69
N PHE A 117 7.48 8.19 14.80
CA PHE A 117 6.42 7.21 14.95
C PHE A 117 5.24 7.51 14.01
N LEU A 118 4.77 6.49 13.28
CA LEU A 118 3.62 6.59 12.37
C LEU A 118 2.40 5.86 12.91
N MET A 119 2.54 4.55 13.16
CA MET A 119 1.45 3.71 13.66
C MET A 119 1.98 2.50 14.43
N ALA A 120 1.10 1.88 15.20
CA ALA A 120 1.35 0.61 15.86
C ALA A 120 0.27 -0.40 15.48
N ALA A 121 0.63 -1.68 15.51
CA ALA A 121 -0.30 -2.78 15.31
C ALA A 121 -0.13 -3.85 16.39
N LYS A 122 -1.25 -4.36 16.92
CA LYS A 122 -1.26 -5.44 17.91
C LYS A 122 -2.36 -6.45 17.62
N LYS A 123 -2.05 -7.74 17.74
CA LYS A 123 -3.05 -8.80 17.59
C LYS A 123 -4.09 -8.70 18.72
N GLN A 124 -5.37 -8.77 18.37
CA GLN A 124 -6.45 -8.83 19.34
C GLN A 124 -6.40 -10.14 20.13
N LYS A 125 -6.58 -10.04 21.45
CA LYS A 125 -6.80 -11.20 22.31
C LYS A 125 -8.19 -11.79 21.99
N ASN A 126 -8.37 -13.07 22.29
CA ASN A 126 -9.66 -13.79 22.16
C ASN A 126 -10.22 -13.86 20.73
N ASN A 127 -9.39 -13.77 19.70
CA ASN A 127 -9.79 -14.03 18.33
C ASN A 127 -9.21 -15.35 17.81
N LYS A 128 -10.05 -16.18 17.20
CA LYS A 128 -9.65 -17.45 16.55
C LYS A 128 -8.70 -17.18 15.37
N THR A 129 -8.84 -16.03 14.71
CA THR A 129 -7.98 -15.61 13.60
C THR A 129 -6.97 -14.56 14.05
N SER A 130 -5.99 -14.28 13.20
CA SER A 130 -4.97 -13.26 13.45
C SER A 130 -5.48 -11.86 13.08
N LYS A 131 -6.50 -11.37 13.79
CA LYS A 131 -7.01 -10.01 13.65
C LYS A 131 -6.11 -9.02 14.41
N TYR A 132 -5.72 -7.95 13.74
CA TYR A 132 -4.89 -6.88 14.31
C TYR A 132 -5.69 -5.60 14.45
N VAL A 133 -5.36 -4.84 15.50
CA VAL A 133 -5.78 -3.46 15.66
C VAL A 133 -4.63 -2.59 15.24
N VAL A 134 -4.89 -1.59 14.39
CA VAL A 134 -3.92 -0.61 13.94
C VAL A 134 -4.28 0.74 14.54
N THR A 135 -3.32 1.40 15.17
CA THR A 135 -3.52 2.64 15.94
C THR A 135 -2.47 3.69 15.61
N MET A 136 -2.85 4.96 15.68
CA MET A 136 -1.91 6.09 15.66
C MET A 136 -1.36 6.45 17.05
N SER A 137 -1.75 5.70 18.09
CA SER A 137 -1.23 5.87 19.43
C SER A 137 -0.07 4.92 19.72
N LYS A 138 0.93 5.42 20.45
CA LYS A 138 2.10 4.62 20.89
C LYS A 138 1.76 3.69 22.06
N THR A 139 0.66 3.92 22.77
CA THR A 139 0.21 3.11 23.92
C THR A 139 -0.47 1.81 23.48
N ASP A 140 -0.59 0.84 24.39
CA ASP A 140 -1.22 -0.48 24.14
C ASP A 140 -2.73 -0.49 24.41
N ASP A 141 -3.36 0.67 24.62
CA ASP A 141 -4.78 0.78 24.92
C ASP A 141 -5.64 0.54 23.68
N THR A 142 -5.72 -0.72 23.27
CA THR A 142 -6.62 -1.22 22.22
C THR A 142 -8.09 -1.27 22.66
N GLY A 143 -8.49 -0.44 23.63
CA GLY A 143 -9.75 -0.62 24.35
C GLY A 143 -10.64 0.61 24.54
N LYS A 144 -10.17 1.84 24.33
CA LYS A 144 -10.93 3.01 24.81
C LYS A 144 -10.93 4.26 23.94
N ASP A 145 -10.11 4.34 22.90
CA ASP A 145 -10.04 5.52 22.04
C ASP A 145 -10.37 5.14 20.60
N GLU A 146 -11.64 5.26 20.20
CA GLU A 146 -12.09 4.93 18.85
C GLU A 146 -11.48 5.86 17.79
N GLU A 147 -11.14 7.09 18.17
CA GLU A 147 -10.52 8.08 17.28
C GLU A 147 -9.07 7.73 16.90
N ALA A 148 -8.38 6.97 17.77
CA ALA A 148 -6.99 6.57 17.58
C ALA A 148 -6.81 5.42 16.58
N TYR A 149 -7.89 4.76 16.14
CA TYR A 149 -7.83 3.71 15.13
C TYR A 149 -7.77 4.27 13.71
N LEU A 150 -7.04 3.54 12.86
CA LEU A 150 -6.98 3.74 11.41
C LEU A 150 -8.00 2.86 10.70
#